data_AF-A0AAV1Q291-F1
#
_entry.id   AF-A0AAV1Q291-F1
#
_cell.length_a   1.000
_cell.length_b   1.000
_cell.length_c   1.000
_cell.angle_alpha   90.00
_cell.angle_beta   90.00
_cell.angle_gamma   90.00
#
_symmetry.space_group_name_H-M   'P 1'
#
loop_
_entity.id
_entity.type
_entity.pdbx_description
1 polymer ?
#
loop_
_entity_poly.entity_id
_entity_poly.type
_entity_poly.pdbx_seq_one_letter_code
_entity_poly.pdbx_strand_id
1 'polypeptide(L)'
;MGDPEPPEFGSVEEELQYWKEQAAKHQQSAEEAQEELQEFQQMSRDYEVELETELKQCEARNRELLATNNRLRMELENYKEKYETQHTEAYRQISTLEGDLAETTAVRDQLHKYIRELEQANDDLERTKRATIMSLEDFEQRMNHVIERNAFLESELDEKENLLESVQRLKDEARGESLSATPLTMSARISALNIVGELLRKVGNLESKLASCRDYVNEQTANRRGHAGGQATAAAGQNNSSDTHPTNGLYNKGLVKRLDFGAGPKLLL
;
A
#
# COMPACT_ATOMS: atom_id res chain seq x y z
N MET A 1 57.85 14.24 109.91
CA MET A 1 57.58 15.46 110.70
C MET A 1 57.89 15.11 112.13
N GLY A 2 58.70 15.92 112.82
CA GLY A 2 59.09 15.64 114.21
C GLY A 2 57.85 15.67 115.10
N ASP A 3 57.77 14.72 116.02
CA ASP A 3 56.77 14.79 117.10
C ASP A 3 56.97 16.13 117.84
N PRO A 4 55.91 16.93 118.01
CA PRO A 4 56.02 18.17 118.76
C PRO A 4 56.43 17.85 120.20
N GLU A 5 57.38 18.64 120.75
CA GLU A 5 57.79 18.52 122.15
C GLU A 5 56.56 18.59 123.07
N PRO A 6 56.47 17.72 124.10
CA PRO A 6 55.31 17.66 124.97
C PRO A 6 55.14 19.00 125.69
N PRO A 7 53.93 19.57 125.75
CA PRO A 7 53.71 20.86 126.37
C PRO A 7 54.07 20.78 127.87
N GLU A 8 54.84 21.76 128.39
CA GLU A 8 55.11 21.89 129.82
C GLU A 8 53.96 22.65 130.51
N PHE A 9 53.41 22.07 131.57
CA PHE A 9 52.24 22.61 132.28
C PHE A 9 52.61 23.12 133.68
N GLY A 10 52.08 24.27 134.09
CA GLY A 10 52.32 24.85 135.41
C GLY A 10 51.52 24.18 136.53
N SER A 11 50.47 23.42 136.17
CA SER A 11 49.68 22.60 137.09
C SER A 11 48.99 21.44 136.37
N VAL A 12 48.61 20.38 137.11
CA VAL A 12 47.83 19.24 136.59
C VAL A 12 46.48 19.69 136.01
N GLU A 13 45.90 20.77 136.53
CA GLU A 13 44.63 21.34 136.05
C GLU A 13 44.79 21.94 134.64
N GLU A 14 45.94 22.57 134.37
CA GLU A 14 46.29 23.21 133.10
C GLU A 14 46.59 22.15 132.02
N GLU A 15 47.27 21.07 132.40
CA GLU A 15 47.47 19.88 131.57
C GLU A 15 46.14 19.22 131.17
N LEU A 16 45.26 19.00 132.15
CA LEU A 16 43.95 18.39 131.93
C LEU A 16 43.10 19.27 131.00
N GLN A 17 43.12 20.58 131.19
CA GLN A 17 42.38 21.52 130.35
C GLN A 17 42.93 21.57 128.91
N TYR A 18 44.26 21.55 128.72
CA TYR A 18 44.88 21.50 127.40
C TYR A 18 44.49 20.23 126.64
N TRP A 19 44.63 19.05 127.25
CA TRP A 19 44.28 17.78 126.60
C TRP A 19 42.78 17.67 126.32
N LYS A 20 41.93 18.25 127.17
CA LYS A 20 40.48 18.34 126.95
C LYS A 20 40.15 19.24 125.76
N GLU A 21 40.79 20.39 125.64
CA GLU A 21 40.63 21.29 124.49
C GLU A 21 41.18 20.66 123.20
N GLN A 22 42.30 19.95 123.28
CA GLN A 22 42.90 19.28 122.13
C GLN A 22 42.06 18.10 121.65
N ALA A 23 41.50 17.31 122.58
CA ALA A 23 40.53 16.27 122.26
C ALA A 23 39.26 16.85 121.63
N ALA A 24 38.76 17.99 122.15
CA ALA A 24 37.62 18.70 121.56
C ALA A 24 37.91 19.19 120.13
N LYS A 25 39.11 19.74 119.87
CA LYS A 25 39.54 20.15 118.51
C LYS A 25 39.67 18.96 117.55
N HIS A 26 40.27 17.86 117.98
CA HIS A 26 40.35 16.64 117.15
C HIS A 26 38.98 16.02 116.90
N GLN A 27 38.10 16.06 117.89
CA GLN A 27 36.71 15.61 117.74
C GLN A 27 35.98 16.49 116.72
N GLN A 28 36.06 17.81 116.85
CA GLN A 28 35.47 18.74 115.88
C GLN A 28 36.02 18.52 114.46
N SER A 29 37.34 18.38 114.31
CA SER A 29 37.95 18.12 112.99
C SER A 29 37.54 16.76 112.41
N ALA A 30 37.34 15.74 113.25
CA ALA A 30 36.83 14.44 112.82
C ALA A 30 35.35 14.51 112.41
N GLU A 31 34.55 15.29 113.15
CA GLU A 31 33.15 15.58 112.82
C GLU A 31 33.04 16.32 111.47
N GLU A 32 33.81 17.39 111.27
CA GLU A 32 33.86 18.15 110.01
C GLU A 32 34.29 17.27 108.82
N ALA A 33 35.34 16.45 108.97
CA ALA A 33 35.77 15.53 107.93
C ALA A 33 34.72 14.42 107.64
N GLN A 34 33.96 14.01 108.66
CA GLN A 34 32.88 13.05 108.51
C GLN A 34 31.69 13.67 107.77
N GLU A 35 31.36 14.94 108.03
CA GLU A 35 30.33 15.68 107.29
C GLU A 35 30.73 15.88 105.83
N GLU A 36 31.97 16.32 105.55
CA GLU A 36 32.48 16.51 104.19
C GLU A 36 32.47 15.19 103.40
N LEU A 37 32.84 14.07 104.03
CA LEU A 37 32.77 12.75 103.40
C LEU A 37 31.32 12.35 103.07
N GLN A 38 30.38 12.64 103.97
CA GLN A 38 28.95 12.36 103.74
C GLN A 38 28.40 13.18 102.58
N GLU A 39 28.75 14.48 102.52
CA GLU A 39 28.38 15.35 101.40
C GLU A 39 28.96 14.84 100.09
N PHE A 40 30.26 14.50 100.05
CA PHE A 40 30.90 13.96 98.86
C PHE A 40 30.25 12.65 98.40
N GLN A 41 29.94 11.74 99.32
CA GLN A 41 29.24 10.50 99.01
C GLN A 41 27.83 10.75 98.48
N GLN A 42 27.12 11.73 99.03
CA GLN A 42 25.80 12.10 98.55
C GLN A 42 25.87 12.70 97.15
N MET A 43 26.77 13.64 96.92
CA MET A 43 27.01 14.25 95.61
C MET A 43 27.42 13.21 94.55
N SER A 44 28.25 12.22 94.91
CA SER A 44 28.62 11.12 94.02
C SER A 44 27.40 10.28 93.63
N ARG A 45 26.55 9.94 94.60
CA ARG A 45 25.30 9.19 94.34
C ARG A 45 24.36 9.96 93.43
N ASP A 46 24.17 11.26 93.68
CA ASP A 46 23.29 12.09 92.87
C ASP A 46 23.82 12.21 91.42
N TYR A 47 25.13 12.38 91.26
CA TYR A 47 25.78 12.40 89.94
C TYR A 47 25.69 11.05 89.19
N GLU A 48 25.87 9.93 89.90
CA GLU A 48 25.68 8.60 89.32
C GLU A 48 24.24 8.41 88.82
N VAL A 49 23.24 8.85 89.58
CA VAL A 49 21.83 8.81 89.17
C VAL A 49 21.59 9.66 87.94
N GLU A 50 22.14 10.88 87.88
CA GLU A 50 22.05 11.75 86.70
C GLU A 50 22.64 11.06 85.46
N LEU A 51 23.86 10.52 85.55
CA LEU A 51 24.51 9.79 84.46
C LEU A 51 23.71 8.56 84.02
N GLU A 52 23.17 7.79 84.96
CA GLU A 52 22.30 6.66 84.64
C GLU A 52 21.03 7.09 83.91
N THR A 53 20.45 8.23 84.29
CA THR A 53 19.25 8.75 83.63
C THR A 53 19.55 9.20 82.19
N GLU A 54 20.68 9.86 81.96
CA GLU A 54 21.13 10.27 80.64
C GLU A 54 21.42 9.05 79.76
N LEU A 55 22.10 8.04 80.30
CA LEU A 55 22.38 6.78 79.61
C LEU A 55 21.08 6.10 79.20
N LYS A 56 20.11 5.95 80.12
CA LYS A 56 18.79 5.36 79.84
C LYS A 56 18.05 6.13 78.75
N GLN A 57 18.09 7.46 78.75
CA GLN A 57 17.49 8.28 77.70
C GLN A 57 18.18 8.08 76.34
N CYS A 58 19.51 8.07 76.31
CA CYS A 58 20.29 7.83 75.10
C CYS A 58 20.02 6.43 74.51
N GLU A 59 19.97 5.40 75.35
CA GLU A 59 19.63 4.04 74.94
C GLU A 59 18.19 3.93 74.42
N ALA A 60 17.24 4.65 75.02
CA ALA A 60 15.86 4.71 74.55
C ALA A 60 15.76 5.37 73.17
N ARG A 61 16.40 6.53 72.97
CA ARG A 61 16.47 7.20 71.66
C ARG A 61 17.12 6.32 70.61
N ASN A 62 18.21 5.63 70.94
CA ASN A 62 18.89 4.75 69.99
C ASN A 62 18.00 3.57 69.57
N ARG A 63 17.28 2.96 70.53
CA ARG A 63 16.28 1.92 70.23
C ARG A 63 15.17 2.42 69.31
N GLU A 64 14.64 3.61 69.56
CA GLU A 64 13.61 4.21 68.71
C GLU A 64 14.13 4.52 67.29
N LEU A 65 15.34 5.09 67.18
CA LEU A 65 15.99 5.36 65.90
C LEU A 65 16.23 4.06 65.12
N LEU A 66 16.64 2.97 65.78
CA LEU A 66 16.80 1.67 65.13
C LEU A 66 15.46 1.09 64.65
N ALA A 67 14.42 1.18 65.46
CA ALA A 67 13.08 0.71 65.09
C ALA A 67 12.52 1.48 63.89
N THR A 68 12.65 2.81 63.89
CA THR A 68 12.24 3.67 62.77
C THR A 68 13.07 3.41 61.52
N ASN A 69 14.39 3.22 61.64
CA ASN A 69 15.25 2.88 60.51
C ASN A 69 14.86 1.55 59.86
N ASN A 70 14.57 0.53 60.68
CA ASN A 70 14.10 -0.76 60.18
C ASN A 70 12.73 -0.65 59.49
N ARG A 71 11.79 0.11 60.07
CA ARG A 71 10.50 0.37 59.42
C ARG A 71 10.67 1.05 58.07
N LEU A 72 11.46 2.13 57.99
CA LEU A 72 11.72 2.86 56.76
C LEU A 72 12.42 1.97 55.71
N ARG A 73 13.34 1.10 56.13
CA ARG A 73 13.97 0.11 55.24
C ARG A 73 12.96 -0.86 54.65
N MET A 74 12.04 -1.39 55.45
CA MET A 74 10.97 -2.28 54.97
C MET A 74 10.01 -1.55 54.02
N GLU A 75 9.63 -0.31 54.33
CA GLU A 75 8.78 0.51 53.46
C GLU A 75 9.48 0.76 52.11
N LEU A 76 10.76 1.10 52.13
CA LEU A 76 11.56 1.32 50.93
C LEU A 76 11.62 0.06 50.06
N GLU A 77 11.85 -1.11 50.67
CA GLU A 77 11.88 -2.38 49.93
C GLU A 77 10.52 -2.73 49.32
N ASN A 78 9.44 -2.52 50.08
CA ASN A 78 8.06 -2.69 49.58
C ASN A 78 7.76 -1.76 48.39
N TYR A 79 8.22 -0.51 48.43
CA TYR A 79 8.07 0.40 47.29
C TYR A 79 8.90 -0.01 46.08
N LYS A 80 10.11 -0.53 46.28
CA LYS A 80 10.92 -1.09 45.19
C LYS A 80 10.23 -2.27 44.53
N GLU A 81 9.76 -3.24 45.32
CA GLU A 81 9.05 -4.42 44.79
C GLU A 81 7.80 -4.02 43.99
N LYS A 82 7.00 -3.07 44.52
CA LYS A 82 5.84 -2.51 43.81
C LYS A 82 6.23 -1.81 42.51
N TYR A 83 7.31 -1.05 42.53
CA TYR A 83 7.80 -0.39 41.33
C TYR A 83 8.29 -1.40 40.29
N GLU A 84 9.08 -2.40 40.68
CA GLU A 84 9.59 -3.43 39.77
C GLU A 84 8.47 -4.28 39.15
N THR A 85 7.47 -4.65 39.95
CA THR A 85 6.30 -5.41 39.46
C THR A 85 5.50 -4.59 38.45
N GLN A 86 5.17 -3.33 38.78
CA GLN A 86 4.47 -2.43 37.86
C GLN A 86 5.28 -2.14 36.59
N HIS A 87 6.60 -1.93 36.72
CA HIS A 87 7.48 -1.68 35.59
C HIS A 87 7.55 -2.89 34.65
N THR A 88 7.68 -4.10 35.20
CA THR A 88 7.70 -5.34 34.43
C THR A 88 6.37 -5.58 33.72
N GLU A 89 5.25 -5.32 34.40
CA GLU A 89 3.92 -5.43 33.81
C GLU A 89 3.71 -4.43 32.67
N ALA A 90 4.05 -3.16 32.88
CA ALA A 90 3.97 -2.13 31.84
C ALA A 90 4.85 -2.47 30.64
N TYR A 91 6.07 -2.96 30.87
CA TYR A 91 6.97 -3.38 29.80
C TYR A 91 6.39 -4.55 28.98
N ARG A 92 5.79 -5.54 29.65
CA ARG A 92 5.06 -6.63 28.97
C ARG A 92 3.89 -6.10 28.15
N GLN A 93 3.07 -5.21 28.71
CA GLN A 93 1.92 -4.64 28.00
C GLN A 93 2.36 -3.86 26.75
N ILE A 94 3.42 -3.05 26.86
CA ILE A 94 3.99 -2.32 25.72
C ILE A 94 4.45 -3.30 24.65
N SER A 95 5.21 -4.34 25.03
CA SER A 95 5.70 -5.35 24.08
C SER A 95 4.57 -6.07 23.35
N THR A 96 3.46 -6.39 24.03
CA THR A 96 2.27 -6.99 23.40
C THR A 96 1.64 -6.01 22.40
N LEU A 97 1.41 -4.76 22.80
CA LEU A 97 0.81 -3.74 21.94
C LEU A 97 1.66 -3.43 20.71
N GLU A 98 2.99 -3.43 20.84
CA GLU A 98 3.91 -3.30 19.71
C GLU A 98 3.79 -4.47 18.73
N GLY A 99 3.60 -5.69 19.25
CA GLY A 99 3.33 -6.89 18.46
C GLY A 99 2.01 -6.79 17.69
N ASP A 100 0.92 -6.46 18.38
CA ASP A 100 -0.41 -6.31 17.77
C ASP A 100 -0.43 -5.21 16.70
N LEU A 101 0.28 -4.09 16.94
CA LEU A 101 0.43 -3.00 16.00
C LEU A 101 1.18 -3.45 14.74
N ALA A 102 2.26 -4.22 14.89
CA ALA A 102 3.02 -4.77 13.78
C ALA A 102 2.17 -5.75 12.96
N GLU A 103 1.41 -6.64 13.61
CA GLU A 103 0.52 -7.59 12.95
C GLU A 103 -0.59 -6.85 12.17
N THR A 104 -1.27 -5.90 12.82
CA THR A 104 -2.33 -5.10 12.18
C THR A 104 -1.80 -4.32 10.97
N THR A 105 -0.59 -3.78 11.07
CA THR A 105 0.11 -3.09 9.98
C THR A 105 0.39 -4.04 8.82
N ALA A 106 0.87 -5.25 9.10
CA ALA A 106 1.14 -6.26 8.07
C ALA A 106 -0.15 -6.71 7.36
N VAL A 107 -1.24 -6.95 8.10
CA VAL A 107 -2.55 -7.30 7.53
C VAL A 107 -3.08 -6.17 6.65
N ARG A 108 -3.01 -4.92 7.12
CA ARG A 108 -3.39 -3.73 6.35
C ARG A 108 -2.60 -3.65 5.03
N ASP A 109 -1.29 -3.88 5.07
CA ASP A 109 -0.45 -3.81 3.87
C ASP A 109 -0.76 -4.94 2.88
N GLN A 110 -1.09 -6.13 3.39
CA GLN A 110 -1.54 -7.26 2.56
C GLN A 110 -2.88 -6.97 1.88
N LEU A 111 -3.85 -6.40 2.62
CA LEU A 111 -5.14 -6.02 2.04
C LEU A 111 -5.00 -4.93 0.97
N HIS A 112 -4.13 -3.93 1.17
CA HIS A 112 -3.86 -2.94 0.14
C HIS A 112 -3.25 -3.54 -1.13
N LYS A 113 -2.37 -4.54 -1.00
CA LYS A 113 -1.85 -5.28 -2.17
C LYS A 113 -2.98 -6.03 -2.88
N TYR A 114 -3.79 -6.75 -2.11
CA TYR A 114 -4.90 -7.53 -2.65
C TYR A 114 -5.94 -6.66 -3.39
N ILE A 115 -6.23 -5.46 -2.88
CA ILE A 115 -7.10 -4.50 -3.57
C ILE A 115 -6.55 -4.15 -4.96
N ARG A 116 -5.24 -3.85 -5.06
CA ARG A 116 -4.61 -3.53 -6.36
C ARG A 116 -4.67 -4.70 -7.34
N GLU A 117 -4.47 -5.92 -6.84
CA GLU A 117 -4.59 -7.14 -7.66
C GLU A 117 -6.01 -7.32 -8.19
N LEU A 118 -7.04 -7.06 -7.37
CA LEU A 118 -8.44 -7.10 -7.79
C LEU A 118 -8.77 -6.00 -8.80
N GLU A 119 -8.26 -4.79 -8.60
CA GLU A 119 -8.42 -3.67 -9.54
C GLU A 119 -7.82 -4.03 -10.91
N GLN A 120 -6.60 -4.56 -10.93
CA GLN A 120 -5.94 -5.00 -12.17
C GLN A 120 -6.74 -6.12 -12.88
N ALA A 121 -7.20 -7.13 -12.13
CA ALA A 121 -7.99 -8.22 -12.69
C ALA A 121 -9.32 -7.71 -13.27
N ASN A 122 -9.93 -6.71 -12.65
CA ASN A 122 -11.16 -6.09 -13.14
C ASN A 122 -10.91 -5.30 -14.44
N ASP A 123 -9.82 -4.52 -14.51
CA ASP A 123 -9.43 -3.81 -15.75
C ASP A 123 -9.19 -4.78 -16.91
N ASP A 124 -8.51 -5.90 -16.67
CA ASP A 124 -8.28 -6.95 -17.67
C ASP A 124 -9.59 -7.62 -18.12
N LEU A 125 -10.51 -7.84 -17.19
CA LEU A 125 -11.84 -8.39 -17.48
C LEU A 125 -12.67 -7.41 -18.32
N GLU A 126 -12.67 -6.13 -17.99
CA GLU A 126 -13.34 -5.09 -18.78
C GLU A 126 -12.77 -5.00 -20.19
N ARG A 127 -11.44 -5.05 -20.32
CA ARG A 127 -10.76 -5.06 -21.61
C ARG A 127 -11.18 -6.24 -22.47
N THR A 128 -11.20 -7.44 -21.87
CA THR A 128 -11.64 -8.67 -22.55
C THR A 128 -13.09 -8.57 -22.96
N LYS A 129 -13.97 -8.06 -22.08
CA LYS A 129 -15.38 -7.82 -22.39
C LYS A 129 -15.55 -6.88 -23.59
N ARG A 130 -14.82 -5.77 -23.63
CA ARG A 130 -14.88 -4.82 -24.77
C ARG A 130 -14.44 -5.48 -26.08
N ALA A 131 -13.34 -6.25 -26.06
CA ALA A 131 -12.88 -6.98 -27.24
C ALA A 131 -13.90 -8.02 -27.73
N THR A 132 -14.54 -8.76 -26.83
CA THR A 132 -15.60 -9.71 -27.17
C THR A 132 -16.81 -9.02 -27.78
N ILE A 133 -17.26 -7.90 -27.21
CA ILE A 133 -18.39 -7.12 -27.76
C ILE A 133 -18.07 -6.66 -29.18
N MET A 134 -16.89 -6.05 -29.41
CA MET A 134 -16.48 -5.64 -30.76
C MET A 134 -16.44 -6.82 -31.75
N SER A 135 -15.94 -7.98 -31.34
CA SER A 135 -15.91 -9.16 -32.20
C SER A 135 -17.32 -9.69 -32.52
N LEU A 136 -18.27 -9.55 -31.61
CA LEU A 136 -19.67 -9.91 -31.85
C LEU A 136 -20.32 -8.92 -32.82
N GLU A 137 -20.13 -7.62 -32.59
CA GLU A 137 -20.63 -6.56 -33.48
C GLU A 137 -20.08 -6.73 -34.91
N ASP A 138 -18.79 -7.05 -35.06
CA ASP A 138 -18.17 -7.36 -36.36
C ASP A 138 -18.83 -8.58 -37.04
N PHE A 139 -19.17 -9.61 -36.27
CA PHE A 139 -19.85 -10.80 -36.79
C PHE A 139 -21.29 -10.48 -37.21
N GLU A 140 -22.02 -9.72 -36.41
CA GLU A 140 -23.38 -9.25 -36.71
C GLU A 140 -23.41 -8.42 -38.00
N GLN A 141 -22.45 -7.50 -38.19
CA GLN A 141 -22.35 -6.71 -39.42
C GLN A 141 -22.11 -7.59 -40.66
N ARG A 142 -21.21 -8.57 -40.57
CA ARG A 142 -20.97 -9.51 -41.68
C ARG A 142 -22.21 -10.35 -41.98
N MET A 143 -22.92 -10.79 -40.95
CA MET A 143 -24.14 -11.57 -41.10
C MET A 143 -25.24 -10.74 -41.78
N ASN A 144 -25.42 -9.48 -41.38
CA ASN A 144 -26.34 -8.56 -42.03
C ASN A 144 -26.01 -8.37 -43.51
N HIS A 145 -24.72 -8.21 -43.87
CA HIS A 145 -24.31 -8.10 -45.27
C HIS A 145 -24.65 -9.36 -46.09
N VAL A 146 -24.49 -10.55 -45.50
CA VAL A 146 -24.89 -11.81 -46.16
C VAL A 146 -26.41 -11.88 -46.33
N ILE A 147 -27.18 -11.44 -45.34
CA ILE A 147 -28.65 -11.37 -45.41
C ILE A 147 -29.08 -10.43 -46.54
N GLU A 148 -28.53 -9.22 -46.62
CA GLU A 148 -28.82 -8.25 -47.68
C GLU A 148 -28.51 -8.82 -49.08
N ARG A 149 -27.35 -9.48 -49.21
CA ARG A 149 -26.97 -10.13 -50.47
C ARG A 149 -27.94 -11.27 -50.84
N ASN A 150 -28.37 -12.08 -49.87
CA ASN A 150 -29.33 -13.15 -50.13
C ASN A 150 -30.69 -12.58 -50.58
N ALA A 151 -31.18 -11.53 -49.93
CA ALA A 151 -32.42 -10.86 -50.31
C ALA A 151 -32.33 -10.26 -51.73
N PHE A 152 -31.19 -9.68 -52.10
CA PHE A 152 -30.95 -9.20 -53.47
C PHE A 152 -31.00 -10.35 -54.48
N LEU A 153 -30.33 -11.47 -54.20
CA LEU A 153 -30.35 -12.65 -55.07
C LEU A 153 -31.75 -13.27 -55.19
N GLU A 154 -32.53 -13.29 -54.11
CA GLU A 154 -33.94 -13.72 -54.13
C GLU A 154 -34.75 -12.85 -55.11
N SER A 155 -34.58 -11.52 -55.07
CA SER A 155 -35.26 -10.63 -56.02
C SER A 155 -34.85 -10.85 -57.48
N GLU A 156 -33.56 -11.11 -57.76
CA GLU A 156 -33.09 -11.45 -59.12
C GLU A 156 -33.68 -12.79 -59.60
N LEU A 157 -33.88 -13.74 -58.69
CA LEU A 157 -34.54 -15.01 -58.99
C LEU A 157 -36.02 -14.81 -59.29
N ASP A 158 -36.73 -14.00 -58.50
CA ASP A 158 -38.14 -13.64 -58.73
C ASP A 158 -38.33 -12.92 -60.08
N GLU A 159 -37.47 -11.96 -60.42
CA GLU A 159 -37.50 -11.29 -61.74
C GLU A 159 -37.30 -12.28 -62.89
N LYS A 160 -36.36 -13.21 -62.74
CA LYS A 160 -36.11 -14.27 -63.72
C LYS A 160 -37.34 -15.18 -63.87
N GLU A 161 -38.01 -15.53 -62.78
CA GLU A 161 -39.25 -16.31 -62.81
C GLU A 161 -40.37 -15.57 -63.56
N ASN A 162 -40.60 -14.29 -63.24
CA ASN A 162 -41.58 -13.43 -63.93
C ASN A 162 -41.31 -13.32 -65.45
N LEU A 163 -40.04 -13.21 -65.86
CA LEU A 163 -39.65 -13.21 -67.26
C LEU A 163 -39.92 -14.56 -67.93
N LEU A 164 -39.64 -15.67 -67.25
CA LEU A 164 -39.95 -17.01 -67.75
C LEU A 164 -41.45 -17.20 -67.96
N GLU A 165 -42.28 -16.74 -67.02
CA GLU A 165 -43.74 -16.72 -67.18
C GLU A 165 -44.19 -15.89 -68.37
N SER A 166 -43.63 -14.69 -68.53
CA SER A 166 -43.95 -13.78 -69.65
C SER A 166 -43.57 -14.39 -71.01
N VAL A 167 -42.38 -15.00 -71.10
CA VAL A 167 -41.91 -15.72 -72.30
C VAL A 167 -42.84 -16.90 -72.60
N GLN A 168 -43.23 -17.66 -71.58
CA GLN A 168 -44.12 -18.80 -71.75
C GLN A 168 -45.51 -18.35 -72.24
N ARG A 169 -46.04 -17.26 -71.69
CA ARG A 169 -47.31 -16.65 -72.14
C ARG A 169 -47.26 -16.18 -73.59
N LEU A 170 -46.23 -15.42 -73.97
CA LEU A 170 -46.05 -14.96 -75.37
C LEU A 170 -45.90 -16.14 -76.34
N LYS A 171 -45.24 -17.20 -75.92
CA LYS A 171 -45.11 -18.44 -76.69
C LYS A 171 -46.46 -19.13 -76.87
N ASP A 172 -47.31 -19.14 -75.86
CA ASP A 172 -48.65 -19.72 -75.93
C ASP A 172 -49.58 -18.86 -76.81
N GLU A 173 -49.47 -17.53 -76.75
CA GLU A 173 -50.16 -16.58 -77.65
C GLU A 173 -49.72 -16.78 -79.11
N ALA A 174 -48.42 -16.89 -79.40
CA ALA A 174 -47.88 -17.18 -80.73
C ALA A 174 -48.32 -18.55 -81.28
N ARG A 175 -48.53 -19.53 -80.39
CA ARG A 175 -49.07 -20.85 -80.75
C ARG A 175 -50.57 -20.79 -81.06
N GLY A 176 -51.33 -19.95 -80.38
CA GLY A 176 -52.75 -19.70 -80.68
C GLY A 176 -52.96 -19.03 -82.04
N GLU A 177 -52.08 -18.09 -82.42
CA GLU A 177 -52.20 -17.34 -83.67
C GLU A 177 -51.75 -18.16 -84.90
N SER A 178 -50.77 -19.08 -84.72
CA SER A 178 -50.26 -19.94 -85.79
C SER A 178 -51.20 -21.07 -86.23
N LEU A 179 -52.29 -21.35 -85.50
CA LEU A 179 -53.25 -22.41 -85.86
C LEU A 179 -54.35 -21.97 -86.84
N SER A 180 -54.34 -20.70 -87.28
CA SER A 180 -55.28 -20.16 -88.28
C SER A 180 -54.63 -19.75 -89.63
N ALA A 181 -53.34 -20.05 -89.81
CA ALA A 181 -52.66 -19.77 -91.08
C ALA A 181 -52.98 -20.85 -92.13
N THR A 182 -53.83 -20.51 -93.09
CA THR A 182 -54.06 -21.26 -94.33
C THR A 182 -52.73 -21.49 -95.08
N PRO A 183 -52.54 -22.63 -95.77
CA PRO A 183 -51.29 -22.90 -96.48
C PRO A 183 -51.01 -21.80 -97.52
N LEU A 184 -49.87 -21.11 -97.36
CA LEU A 184 -49.39 -20.07 -98.26
C LEU A 184 -49.53 -20.48 -99.73
N THR A 185 -50.17 -19.64 -100.52
CA THR A 185 -50.38 -19.85 -101.96
C THR A 185 -49.04 -20.02 -102.67
N MET A 186 -49.02 -20.78 -103.78
CA MET A 186 -47.78 -21.09 -104.51
C MET A 186 -47.00 -19.82 -104.91
N SER A 187 -47.70 -18.72 -105.17
CA SER A 187 -47.13 -17.39 -105.45
C SER A 187 -46.36 -16.80 -104.25
N ALA A 188 -46.90 -16.89 -103.04
CA ALA A 188 -46.24 -16.38 -101.84
C ALA A 188 -44.95 -17.13 -101.52
N ARG A 189 -44.90 -18.44 -101.82
CA ARG A 189 -43.67 -19.25 -101.66
C ARG A 189 -42.59 -18.85 -102.65
N ILE A 190 -42.94 -18.60 -103.90
CA ILE A 190 -41.99 -18.15 -104.93
C ILE A 190 -41.44 -16.76 -104.58
N SER A 191 -42.30 -15.84 -104.11
CA SER A 191 -41.87 -14.52 -103.64
C SER A 191 -40.91 -14.61 -102.45
N ALA A 192 -41.22 -15.46 -101.46
CA ALA A 192 -40.34 -15.69 -100.32
C ALA A 192 -38.98 -16.27 -100.73
N LEU A 193 -38.95 -17.24 -101.66
CA LEU A 193 -37.70 -17.79 -102.19
C LEU A 193 -36.86 -16.75 -102.94
N ASN A 194 -37.49 -15.86 -103.70
CA ASN A 194 -36.78 -14.76 -104.37
C ASN A 194 -36.18 -13.77 -103.37
N ILE A 195 -36.92 -13.40 -102.33
CA ILE A 195 -36.41 -12.49 -101.28
C ILE A 195 -35.25 -13.14 -100.51
N VAL A 196 -35.37 -14.42 -100.18
CA VAL A 196 -34.27 -15.18 -99.54
C VAL A 196 -33.06 -15.26 -100.47
N GLY A 197 -33.26 -15.48 -101.77
CA GLY A 197 -32.19 -15.44 -102.76
C GLY A 197 -31.50 -14.07 -102.84
N GLU A 198 -32.26 -12.99 -102.76
CA GLU A 198 -31.73 -11.62 -102.77
C GLU A 198 -30.96 -11.27 -101.48
N LEU A 199 -31.44 -11.75 -100.33
CA LEU A 199 -30.76 -11.62 -99.05
C LEU A 199 -29.45 -12.40 -99.02
N LEU A 200 -29.43 -13.64 -99.51
CA LEU A 200 -28.19 -14.44 -99.61
C LEU A 200 -27.14 -13.77 -100.50
N ARG A 201 -27.57 -13.14 -101.60
CA ARG A 201 -26.66 -12.36 -102.46
C ARG A 201 -26.13 -11.11 -101.75
N LYS A 202 -26.95 -10.44 -100.93
CA LYS A 202 -26.50 -9.32 -100.09
C LYS A 202 -25.54 -9.77 -98.99
N VAL A 203 -25.78 -10.92 -98.36
CA VAL A 203 -24.88 -11.51 -97.36
C VAL A 203 -23.53 -11.86 -98.00
N GLY A 204 -23.52 -12.50 -99.18
CA GLY A 204 -22.28 -12.77 -99.91
C GLY A 204 -21.51 -11.49 -100.27
N ASN A 205 -22.21 -10.42 -100.66
CA ASN A 205 -21.58 -9.11 -100.90
C ASN A 205 -21.02 -8.47 -99.63
N LEU A 206 -21.71 -8.62 -98.49
CA LEU A 206 -21.24 -8.13 -97.19
C LEU A 206 -20.01 -8.91 -96.71
N GLU A 207 -19.99 -10.23 -96.88
CA GLU A 207 -18.83 -11.07 -96.56
C GLU A 207 -17.61 -10.71 -97.41
N SER A 208 -17.80 -10.46 -98.71
CA SER A 208 -16.73 -9.98 -99.59
C SER A 208 -16.17 -8.62 -99.15
N LYS A 209 -17.04 -7.68 -98.72
CA LYS A 209 -16.61 -6.40 -98.15
C LYS A 209 -15.90 -6.56 -96.80
N LEU A 210 -16.34 -7.49 -95.96
CA LEU A 210 -15.73 -7.77 -94.66
C LEU A 210 -14.32 -8.37 -94.83
N ALA A 211 -14.14 -9.26 -95.82
CA ALA A 211 -12.83 -9.79 -96.19
C ALA A 211 -11.88 -8.67 -96.66
N SER A 212 -12.35 -7.78 -97.53
CA SER A 212 -11.56 -6.62 -97.97
C SER A 212 -11.19 -5.66 -96.84
N CYS A 213 -12.09 -5.46 -95.86
CA CYS A 213 -11.81 -4.63 -94.69
C CYS A 213 -10.77 -5.28 -93.75
N ARG A 214 -10.80 -6.61 -93.61
CA ARG A 214 -9.81 -7.38 -92.85
C ARG A 214 -8.43 -7.30 -93.49
N ASP A 215 -8.33 -7.40 -94.81
CA ASP A 215 -7.06 -7.26 -95.54
C ASP A 215 -6.47 -5.85 -95.38
N TYR A 216 -7.30 -4.81 -95.45
CA TYR A 216 -6.89 -3.42 -95.22
C TYR A 216 -6.35 -3.17 -93.80
N VAL A 217 -6.98 -3.75 -92.77
CA VAL A 217 -6.52 -3.64 -91.36
C VAL A 217 -5.21 -4.40 -91.14
N ASN A 218 -5.03 -5.55 -91.79
CA ASN A 218 -3.78 -6.31 -91.74
C ASN A 218 -2.62 -5.54 -92.39
N GLU A 219 -2.88 -4.84 -93.51
CA GLU A 219 -1.87 -3.99 -94.17
C GLU A 219 -1.52 -2.75 -93.31
N GLN A 220 -2.51 -2.16 -92.63
CA GLN A 220 -2.31 -1.00 -91.74
C GLN A 220 -1.59 -1.35 -90.42
N THR A 221 -1.73 -2.59 -89.92
CA THR A 221 -1.03 -3.09 -88.73
C THR A 221 0.38 -3.58 -89.05
N ALA A 222 0.63 -4.11 -90.25
CA ALA A 222 1.98 -4.41 -90.74
C ALA A 222 2.84 -3.13 -90.87
N ASN A 223 2.24 -2.01 -91.30
CA ASN A 223 2.95 -0.73 -91.46
C ASN A 223 3.27 0.00 -90.14
N ARG A 224 2.64 -0.39 -89.00
CA ARG A 224 2.86 0.25 -87.68
C ARG A 224 3.87 -0.47 -86.77
N ARG A 225 4.36 -1.66 -87.14
CA ARG A 225 5.34 -2.45 -86.36
C ARG A 225 6.81 -2.15 -86.67
N GLY A 226 7.09 -1.19 -87.56
CA GLY A 226 8.43 -0.82 -88.02
C GLY A 226 9.05 0.43 -87.38
N HIS A 227 8.43 1.05 -86.37
CA HIS A 227 8.94 2.30 -85.78
C HIS A 227 8.88 2.30 -84.24
N ALA A 228 10.05 2.51 -83.63
CA ALA A 228 10.32 2.81 -82.22
C ALA A 228 10.34 1.63 -81.23
N GLY A 229 11.45 0.89 -81.25
CA GLY A 229 12.06 0.34 -80.04
C GLY A 229 13.18 1.25 -79.51
N GLY A 230 13.39 1.27 -78.19
CA GLY A 230 14.62 1.76 -77.56
C GLY A 230 14.46 2.47 -76.21
N GLN A 231 14.91 1.80 -75.13
CA GLN A 231 15.60 2.26 -73.90
C GLN A 231 15.07 3.49 -73.11
N ALA A 232 15.32 3.72 -71.82
CA ALA A 232 15.75 3.04 -70.59
C ALA A 232 16.21 4.17 -69.60
N THR A 233 16.08 3.95 -68.29
CA THR A 233 16.79 4.57 -67.13
C THR A 233 16.28 5.84 -66.39
N ALA A 234 15.95 5.60 -65.10
CA ALA A 234 16.34 6.24 -63.82
C ALA A 234 16.27 7.77 -63.54
N ALA A 235 15.61 8.17 -62.43
CA ALA A 235 16.25 8.61 -61.15
C ALA A 235 15.36 9.48 -60.20
N ALA A 236 15.44 9.16 -58.89
CA ALA A 236 15.55 10.00 -57.66
C ALA A 236 14.45 11.00 -57.16
N GLY A 237 14.29 11.01 -55.82
CA GLY A 237 13.78 12.13 -54.96
C GLY A 237 12.84 11.67 -53.81
N GLN A 238 13.33 11.22 -52.65
CA GLN A 238 13.64 11.94 -51.38
C GLN A 238 12.47 12.39 -50.47
N ASN A 239 12.75 12.33 -49.15
CA ASN A 239 12.05 12.81 -47.94
C ASN A 239 11.03 11.88 -47.25
N ASN A 240 11.00 11.70 -45.93
CA ASN A 240 11.88 12.09 -44.82
C ASN A 240 11.50 11.24 -43.59
N SER A 241 12.45 10.84 -42.75
CA SER A 241 12.20 10.20 -41.44
C SER A 241 13.18 10.76 -40.41
N SER A 242 12.71 11.09 -39.22
CA SER A 242 13.55 11.26 -38.04
C SER A 242 12.77 10.95 -36.76
N ASP A 243 13.47 10.24 -35.89
CA ASP A 243 13.07 9.48 -34.71
C ASP A 243 13.35 10.23 -33.38
N THR A 244 12.63 9.84 -32.30
CA THR A 244 13.04 9.80 -30.87
C THR A 244 13.29 11.13 -30.10
N HIS A 245 13.00 11.35 -28.79
CA HIS A 245 13.06 10.55 -27.54
C HIS A 245 12.21 11.18 -26.36
N PRO A 246 12.09 10.53 -25.17
CA PRO A 246 11.06 10.73 -24.11
C PRO A 246 11.52 11.54 -22.86
N THR A 247 10.62 11.83 -21.89
CA THR A 247 10.90 11.90 -20.41
C THR A 247 9.69 12.34 -19.54
N ASN A 248 9.68 11.84 -18.29
CA ASN A 248 8.96 12.28 -17.05
C ASN A 248 7.46 11.94 -16.89
N GLY A 249 6.97 11.23 -15.87
CA GLY A 249 7.52 10.82 -14.56
C GLY A 249 7.09 11.76 -13.43
N LEU A 250 5.89 11.57 -12.85
CA LEU A 250 5.41 12.26 -11.64
C LEU A 250 4.38 11.40 -10.87
N TYR A 251 4.89 10.48 -10.04
CA TYR A 251 4.16 9.95 -8.87
C TYR A 251 4.99 10.25 -7.62
N ASN A 252 4.29 10.51 -6.52
CA ASN A 252 4.74 10.69 -5.13
C ASN A 252 5.11 12.11 -4.66
N LYS A 253 4.12 12.78 -4.07
CA LYS A 253 4.33 13.67 -2.91
C LYS A 253 3.14 13.58 -1.95
N GLY A 254 3.41 13.14 -0.72
CA GLY A 254 2.74 13.69 0.46
C GLY A 254 1.99 12.71 1.35
N LEU A 255 2.70 11.94 2.18
CA LEU A 255 2.21 11.54 3.51
C LEU A 255 3.36 11.00 4.38
N VAL A 256 4.13 11.92 4.96
CA VAL A 256 4.91 11.65 6.17
C VAL A 256 4.70 12.84 7.11
N LYS A 257 3.67 12.78 7.95
CA LYS A 257 3.59 13.60 9.15
C LYS A 257 4.42 12.90 10.22
N ARG A 258 5.59 13.47 10.48
CA ARG A 258 6.54 13.08 11.51
C ARG A 258 5.90 13.37 12.88
N LEU A 259 5.65 12.33 13.67
CA LEU A 259 5.32 12.47 15.10
C LEU A 259 6.62 12.79 15.84
N ASP A 260 6.77 14.05 16.25
CA ASP A 260 7.90 14.52 17.05
C ASP A 260 7.54 14.32 18.53
N PHE A 261 8.20 13.37 19.20
CA PHE A 261 8.07 13.21 20.65
C PHE A 261 8.94 14.28 21.32
N GLY A 262 8.31 15.39 21.71
CA GLY A 262 8.94 16.44 22.50
C GLY A 262 9.51 15.88 23.81
N ALA A 263 10.76 16.23 24.10
CA ALA A 263 11.45 15.87 25.33
C ALA A 263 10.62 16.29 26.56
N GLY A 264 10.31 15.32 27.42
CA GLY A 264 9.64 15.56 28.69
C GLY A 264 10.46 16.47 29.61
N PRO A 265 9.79 17.25 30.49
CA PRO A 265 10.47 18.16 31.39
C PRO A 265 11.36 17.40 32.37
N LYS A 266 12.65 17.76 32.40
CA LYS A 266 13.60 17.30 33.42
C LYS A 266 13.16 17.85 34.78
N LEU A 267 12.70 16.96 35.66
CA LEU A 267 12.62 17.22 37.08
C LEU A 267 14.06 17.30 37.62
N LEU A 268 14.49 18.52 37.98
CA LEU A 268 15.69 18.76 38.77
C LEU A 268 15.41 18.29 40.20
N LEU A 269 16.17 17.29 40.64
CA LEU A 269 16.35 16.93 42.04
C LEU A 269 17.29 17.95 42.72
#